data_AF-A0A1F8RGZ0-F1
#
_entry.id   AF-A0A1F8RGZ0-F1
#
_cell.length_a   1.000
_cell.length_b   1.000
_cell.length_c   1.000
_cell.angle_alpha   90.00
_cell.angle_beta   90.00
_cell.angle_gamma   90.00
#
_symmetry.space_group_name_H-M   'P 1'
#
loop_
_entity.id
_entity.type
_entity.pdbx_description
1 polymer ?
#
loop_
_entity_poly.entity_id
_entity_poly.type
_entity_poly.pdbx_seq_one_letter_code
_entity_poly.pdbx_strand_id
1 'polypeptide(L)'
;LWTDFRSRIIAKLGWHSLVHFVYDPVDPDDREVIDVDLPAELAGIYVDLKEGLMLYARPSDEEKAQALWDWRFEIALGWGRKVAAALLPVHSLIHEHYDEDDEVFDI
;
A
#
# COMPACT_ATOMS: atom_id res chain seq x y z
N LEU A 1 -16.23 8.57 5.79
CA LEU A 1 -15.13 7.87 6.53
C LEU A 1 -14.07 7.36 5.56
N TRP A 2 -14.40 6.40 4.68
CA TRP A 2 -13.50 5.94 3.60
C TRP A 2 -13.10 7.04 2.61
N THR A 3 -14.09 7.72 2.05
CA THR A 3 -13.89 8.77 1.04
C THR A 3 -13.11 9.97 1.59
N ASP A 4 -13.36 10.36 2.84
CA ASP A 4 -12.61 11.43 3.51
C ASP A 4 -11.13 11.06 3.70
N PHE A 5 -10.86 9.81 4.11
CA PHE A 5 -9.48 9.32 4.28
C PHE A 5 -8.74 9.26 2.94
N ARG A 6 -9.38 8.71 1.90
CA ARG A 6 -8.81 8.67 0.54
C ARG A 6 -8.52 10.07 0.00
N SER A 7 -9.44 11.02 0.15
CA SER A 7 -9.22 12.42 -0.27
C SER A 7 -8.03 13.07 0.45
N ARG A 8 -7.82 12.78 1.74
CA ARG A 8 -6.66 13.27 2.49
C ARG A 8 -5.35 12.63 2.01
N ILE A 9 -5.37 11.35 1.64
CA ILE A 9 -4.21 10.67 1.04
C ILE A 9 -3.89 11.28 -0.32
N ILE A 10 -4.89 11.49 -1.18
CA ILE A 10 -4.72 12.16 -2.48
C ILE A 10 -4.08 13.54 -2.30
N ALA A 11 -4.57 14.33 -1.33
CA ALA A 11 -3.99 15.64 -1.05
C ALA A 11 -2.51 15.58 -0.62
N LYS A 12 -2.08 14.47 -0.01
CA LYS A 12 -0.69 14.24 0.39
C LYS A 12 0.19 13.71 -0.74
N LEU A 13 -0.35 12.81 -1.56
CA LEU A 13 0.38 12.18 -2.68
C LEU A 13 0.44 13.10 -3.92
N GLY A 14 -0.51 14.01 -4.08
CA GLY A 14 -0.57 14.91 -5.23
C GLY A 14 -0.57 14.13 -6.54
N TRP A 15 0.40 14.44 -7.39
CA TRP A 15 0.58 13.83 -8.72
C TRP A 15 0.96 12.34 -8.66
N HIS A 16 1.41 11.86 -7.51
CA HIS A 16 1.80 10.47 -7.28
C HIS A 16 0.64 9.56 -6.85
N SER A 17 -0.60 10.02 -7.02
CA SER A 17 -1.80 9.27 -6.64
C SER A 17 -2.10 8.11 -7.57
N LEU A 18 -1.63 8.15 -8.81
CA LEU A 18 -1.77 7.08 -9.79
C LEU A 18 -0.38 6.69 -10.26
N VAL A 19 -0.04 5.41 -10.17
CA VAL A 19 1.24 4.89 -10.66
C VAL A 19 0.94 3.92 -11.79
N HIS A 20 1.62 4.15 -12.93
CA HIS A 20 1.45 3.37 -14.14
C HIS A 20 2.61 2.39 -14.26
N PHE A 21 2.29 1.10 -14.28
CA PHE A 21 3.26 0.05 -14.61
C PHE A 21 2.97 -0.47 -16.01
N VAL A 22 4.01 -0.62 -16.83
CA VAL A 22 3.94 -1.41 -18.07
C VAL A 22 4.55 -2.75 -17.74
N TYR A 23 3.83 -3.88 -17.83
CA TYR A 23 4.47 -5.15 -17.50
C TYR A 23 3.85 -6.43 -18.07
N ASP A 24 4.48 -6.94 -19.14
CA ASP A 24 5.07 -8.29 -19.17
C ASP A 24 6.56 -8.14 -19.57
N PRO A 25 7.52 -8.57 -18.73
CA PRO A 25 8.96 -8.41 -18.96
C PRO A 25 9.51 -9.41 -19.98
N VAL A 26 8.71 -10.44 -20.33
CA VAL A 26 9.06 -11.49 -21.27
C VAL A 26 8.26 -11.40 -22.57
N ASP A 27 7.17 -10.63 -22.59
CA ASP A 27 6.44 -10.28 -23.81
C ASP A 27 6.74 -8.82 -24.23
N PRO A 28 7.62 -8.61 -25.23
CA PRO A 28 7.95 -7.26 -25.72
C PRO A 28 6.77 -6.56 -26.42
N ASP A 29 5.68 -7.26 -26.72
CA ASP A 29 4.48 -6.70 -27.31
C ASP A 29 3.41 -6.34 -26.26
N ASP A 30 3.63 -6.67 -24.98
CA ASP A 30 2.73 -6.27 -23.92
C ASP A 30 2.82 -4.76 -23.67
N ARG A 31 1.70 -4.10 -23.92
CA ARG A 31 1.50 -2.66 -23.70
C ARG A 31 0.37 -2.42 -22.70
N GLU A 32 -0.09 -3.46 -22.01
CA GLU A 32 -1.12 -3.34 -21.00
C GLU A 32 -0.56 -2.54 -19.82
N VAL A 33 -1.12 -1.35 -19.65
CA VAL A 33 -0.79 -0.48 -18.51
C VAL A 33 -1.58 -1.00 -17.32
N ILE A 34 -0.87 -1.40 -16.27
CA ILE A 34 -1.44 -1.70 -14.97
C ILE A 34 -1.42 -0.39 -14.17
N ASP A 35 -2.60 0.17 -13.97
CA ASP A 35 -2.78 1.35 -13.13
C ASP A 35 -2.98 0.94 -11.67
N VAL A 36 -2.15 1.48 -10.77
CA VAL A 36 -2.36 1.34 -9.33
C VAL A 36 -2.84 2.65 -8.72
N ASP A 37 -4.08 2.64 -8.21
CA ASP A 37 -4.65 3.70 -7.38
C ASP A 37 -4.10 3.56 -5.95
N LEU A 38 -2.92 4.13 -5.74
CA LEU A 38 -2.22 4.08 -4.44
C LEU A 38 -3.08 4.63 -3.28
N PRO A 39 -3.82 5.75 -3.41
CA PRO A 39 -4.76 6.18 -2.39
C PRO A 39 -5.84 5.15 -2.04
N ALA A 40 -6.38 4.43 -3.02
CA ALA A 40 -7.37 3.39 -2.77
C ALA A 40 -6.76 2.19 -2.03
N GLU A 41 -5.56 1.75 -2.42
CA GLU A 41 -4.86 0.66 -1.73
C GLU A 41 -4.52 1.02 -0.28
N LEU A 42 -3.94 2.21 -0.04
CA LEU A 42 -3.61 2.70 1.30
C LEU A 42 -4.85 2.90 2.18
N ALA A 43 -5.93 3.43 1.61
CA ALA A 43 -7.21 3.52 2.31
C ALA A 43 -7.71 2.12 2.70
N GLY A 44 -7.58 1.16 1.78
CA GLY A 44 -8.00 -0.24 1.93
C GLY A 44 -7.33 -0.89 3.12
N ILE A 45 -6.00 -0.81 3.12
CA ILE A 45 -5.17 -1.29 4.22
C ILE A 45 -5.60 -0.67 5.55
N TYR A 46 -5.82 0.65 5.59
CA TYR A 46 -6.25 1.31 6.82
C TYR A 46 -7.61 0.81 7.31
N VAL A 47 -8.60 0.64 6.43
CA VAL A 47 -9.92 0.13 6.85
C VAL A 47 -9.82 -1.27 7.40
N ASP A 48 -9.12 -2.15 6.71
CA ASP A 48 -8.94 -3.54 7.12
C ASP A 48 -8.23 -3.61 8.49
N LEU A 49 -7.24 -2.75 8.75
CA LEU A 49 -6.50 -2.74 10.01
C LEU A 49 -7.22 -2.00 11.14
N LYS A 50 -8.17 -1.11 10.84
CA LYS A 50 -8.70 -0.13 11.80
C LYS A 50 -9.33 -0.79 13.03
N GLU A 51 -10.14 -1.82 12.84
CA GLU A 51 -10.82 -2.49 13.95
C GLU A 51 -9.83 -3.16 14.89
N GLY A 52 -8.86 -3.90 14.33
CA GLY A 52 -7.76 -4.48 15.10
C GLY A 52 -6.90 -3.43 15.80
N LEU A 53 -6.64 -2.27 15.17
CA LEU A 53 -5.87 -1.18 15.78
C LEU A 53 -6.58 -0.60 17.01
N MET A 54 -7.89 -0.38 16.91
CA MET A 54 -8.70 0.09 18.03
C MET A 54 -8.76 -0.93 19.16
N LEU A 55 -8.83 -2.23 18.82
CA LEU A 55 -8.87 -3.31 19.80
C LEU A 55 -7.50 -3.46 20.51
N TYR A 56 -6.41 -3.40 19.75
CA TYR A 56 -5.04 -3.48 20.27
C TYR A 56 -4.65 -2.28 21.16
N ALA A 57 -5.23 -1.11 20.91
CA ALA A 57 -5.00 0.08 21.73
C ALA A 57 -5.65 0.01 23.12
N ARG A 58 -6.48 -1.00 23.40
CA ARG A 58 -7.10 -1.19 24.71
C ARG A 58 -6.11 -1.73 25.74
N PRO A 59 -6.34 -1.51 27.04
CA PRO A 59 -5.40 -1.91 28.07
C PRO A 59 -5.36 -3.43 28.32
N SER A 60 -6.39 -4.19 27.96
CA SER A 60 -6.48 -5.63 28.21
C SER A 60 -5.52 -6.42 27.32
N ASP A 61 -4.69 -7.27 27.92
CA ASP A 61 -3.81 -8.17 27.18
C ASP A 61 -4.58 -9.23 26.39
N GLU A 62 -5.78 -9.60 26.84
CA GLU A 62 -6.68 -10.50 26.09
C GLU A 62 -7.19 -9.85 24.80
N GLU A 63 -7.60 -8.58 24.87
CA GLU A 63 -8.06 -7.83 23.69
C GLU A 63 -6.91 -7.61 22.70
N LYS A 64 -5.70 -7.32 23.20
CA LYS A 64 -4.50 -7.25 22.36
C LYS A 64 -4.20 -8.58 21.68
N ALA A 65 -4.26 -9.69 22.43
CA ALA A 65 -4.02 -11.01 21.87
C ALA A 65 -5.06 -11.35 20.78
N GLN A 66 -6.32 -10.98 20.99
CA GLN A 66 -7.38 -11.15 20.00
C GLN A 66 -7.08 -10.34 18.72
N ALA A 67 -6.72 -9.06 18.85
CA ALA A 67 -6.37 -8.23 17.69
C ALA A 67 -5.20 -8.82 16.88
N LEU A 68 -4.17 -9.34 17.55
CA LEU A 68 -3.05 -10.00 16.88
C LEU A 68 -3.47 -11.31 16.18
N TRP A 69 -4.37 -12.07 16.80
CA TRP A 69 -4.92 -13.28 16.22
C TRP A 69 -5.69 -12.98 14.94
N ASP A 70 -6.57 -11.98 14.98
CA ASP A 70 -7.39 -11.57 13.83
C ASP A 70 -6.51 -11.09 12.66
N TRP A 71 -5.51 -10.24 12.94
CA TRP A 71 -4.56 -9.80 11.92
C TRP A 71 -3.78 -10.94 11.27
N ARG A 72 -3.40 -11.97 12.03
CA ARG A 72 -2.68 -13.13 11.49
C ARG A 72 -3.52 -13.88 10.45
N PHE A 73 -4.84 -13.88 10.59
CA PHE A 73 -5.74 -14.49 9.61
C PHE A 73 -5.98 -13.55 8.42
N GLU A 74 -6.25 -12.27 8.70
CA GLU A 74 -6.61 -11.29 7.68
C GLU A 74 -5.44 -10.86 6.78
N ILE A 75 -4.19 -10.97 7.26
CA ILE A 75 -3.03 -10.68 6.42
C ILE A 75 -2.97 -11.62 5.21
N ALA A 76 -3.25 -12.90 5.41
CA ALA A 76 -3.19 -13.91 4.36
C ALA A 76 -4.38 -13.82 3.40
N LEU A 77 -5.55 -13.38 3.89
CA LEU A 77 -6.81 -13.44 3.14
C LEU A 77 -7.32 -12.08 2.66
N GLY A 78 -6.75 -10.97 3.14
CA GLY A 78 -7.30 -9.63 2.94
C GLY A 78 -6.23 -8.59 2.64
N TRP A 79 -5.71 -7.96 3.69
CA TRP A 79 -4.92 -6.73 3.55
C TRP A 79 -3.47 -6.96 3.12
N GLY A 80 -2.92 -8.18 3.28
CA GLY A 80 -1.54 -8.47 2.87
C GLY A 80 -1.33 -8.34 1.36
N ARG A 81 -2.31 -8.75 0.54
CA ARG A 81 -2.28 -8.52 -0.91
C ARG A 81 -2.27 -7.03 -1.25
N LYS A 82 -3.07 -6.23 -0.53
CA LYS A 82 -3.13 -4.76 -0.73
C LYS A 82 -1.81 -4.09 -0.35
N VAL A 83 -1.16 -4.56 0.73
CA VAL A 83 0.18 -4.10 1.10
C VAL A 83 1.18 -4.41 0.00
N ALA A 84 1.20 -5.62 -0.54
CA ALA A 84 2.10 -5.96 -1.65
C ALA A 84 1.82 -5.07 -2.88
N ALA A 85 0.55 -4.86 -3.23
CA ALA A 85 0.14 -4.00 -4.34
C ALA A 85 0.49 -2.52 -4.12
N ALA A 86 0.47 -2.03 -2.88
CA ALA A 86 0.84 -0.65 -2.54
C ALA A 86 2.36 -0.45 -2.39
N LEU A 87 3.11 -1.47 -2.00
CA LEU A 87 4.57 -1.35 -1.83
C LEU A 87 5.30 -1.20 -3.16
N LEU A 88 4.81 -1.82 -4.22
CA LEU A 88 5.39 -1.67 -5.56
C LEU A 88 5.37 -0.20 -6.06
N PRO A 89 4.24 0.52 -6.09
CA PRO A 89 4.20 1.94 -6.45
C PRO A 89 4.92 2.83 -5.45
N VAL A 90 4.94 2.49 -4.16
CA VAL A 90 5.77 3.23 -3.19
C VAL A 90 7.26 3.09 -3.52
N HIS A 91 7.73 1.87 -3.84
CA HIS A 91 9.10 1.63 -4.25
C HIS A 91 9.44 2.36 -5.54
N SER A 92 8.61 2.26 -6.58
CA SER A 92 8.78 3.02 -7.83
C SER A 92 8.85 4.52 -7.55
N LEU A 93 7.95 5.09 -6.74
CA LEU A 93 8.02 6.52 -6.40
C LEU A 93 9.29 6.91 -5.62
N ILE A 94 9.90 5.99 -4.87
CA ILE A 94 11.17 6.26 -4.16
C ILE A 94 12.37 6.13 -5.11
N HIS A 95 12.32 5.21 -6.08
CA HIS A 95 13.47 4.79 -6.89
C HIS A 95 13.37 5.09 -8.41
N GLU A 96 12.25 5.61 -8.89
CA GLU A 96 12.10 6.15 -10.26
C GLU A 96 12.15 7.68 -10.26
N HIS A 97 11.94 8.32 -9.10
CA HIS A 97 12.36 9.70 -8.85
C HIS A 97 13.84 9.79 -8.42
N TYR A 98 14.71 8.92 -8.95
CA TYR A 98 16.14 9.24 -8.94
C TYR A 98 16.30 10.52 -9.76
N ASP A 99 16.52 11.62 -9.06
CA ASP A 99 17.25 12.75 -9.63
C ASP A 99 18.53 12.17 -10.23
N GLU A 100 18.86 12.49 -11.48
CA GLU A 100 20.05 12.01 -12.21
C GLU A 100 21.39 12.35 -11.49
N ASP A 101 21.35 12.95 -10.30
CA ASP A 101 22.45 13.51 -9.54
C ASP A 101 22.95 12.65 -8.36
N ASP A 102 22.21 11.60 -7.92
CA ASP A 102 22.62 10.79 -6.77
C ASP A 102 23.33 9.49 -7.20
N GLU A 103 24.62 9.41 -6.84
CA GLU A 103 25.52 8.28 -7.11
C GLU A 103 24.86 6.93 -6.77
N VAL A 104 24.77 6.08 -7.80
CA VAL A 104 24.19 4.73 -7.75
C VAL A 104 24.94 3.88 -6.72
N PHE A 105 24.22 3.40 -5.71
CA PHE A 105 24.70 2.29 -4.87
C PHE A 105 24.23 0.97 -5.48
N ASP A 106 25.19 0.23 -6.04
CA ASP A 106 25.02 -1.16 -6.46
C ASP A 106 24.61 -2.03 -5.26
N ILE A 107 23.60 -2.89 -5.45
CA ILE A 107 23.28 -4.02 -4.57
C ILE A 107 23.64 -5.33 -5.28
#